data_AF-A0A430Q6N8-F1
#
_entry.id   AF-A0A430Q6N8-F1
#
_cell.length_a   1.000
_cell.length_b   1.000
_cell.length_c   1.000
_cell.angle_alpha   90.00
_cell.angle_beta   90.00
_cell.angle_gamma   90.00
#
_symmetry.space_group_name_H-M   'P 1'
#
loop_
_entity.id
_entity.type
_entity.pdbx_description
1 polymer ?
#
loop_
_entity_poly.entity_id
_entity_poly.type
_entity_poly.pdbx_seq_one_letter_code
_entity_poly.pdbx_strand_id
1 'polypeptide(L)'
;MTGSNSPKTTKVLRKVLIPLDNSNESKKALDWYQENMKRDGDLVIFVHVLDPIQPSALSALSYECESMPAGSSFHVPEEILKSARYLCQEMVHKATKYGIKSEGLIQIDNKPGPALVKTINERKIDAVVMSKRGSGFWKLNFTPNVTSYVLHHSNIPVSIIPPSNR
;
A
#
# COMPACT_ATOMS: atom_id res chain seq x y z
N MET A 1 -42.92 -20.48 -6.53
CA MET A 1 -42.35 -19.14 -6.83
C MET A 1 -41.03 -19.02 -6.09
N THR A 2 -39.93 -19.48 -6.68
CA THR A 2 -38.59 -19.42 -6.08
C THR A 2 -37.79 -18.34 -6.80
N GLY A 3 -37.81 -17.12 -6.27
CA GLY A 3 -36.96 -16.03 -6.75
C GLY A 3 -35.50 -16.36 -6.44
N SER A 4 -34.71 -16.64 -7.47
CA SER A 4 -33.27 -16.80 -7.35
C SER A 4 -32.65 -15.44 -6.99
N ASN A 5 -32.18 -15.29 -5.76
CA ASN A 5 -31.44 -14.12 -5.32
C ASN A 5 -30.00 -14.23 -5.83
N SER A 6 -29.77 -13.85 -7.09
CA SER A 6 -28.41 -13.66 -7.60
C SER A 6 -27.75 -12.51 -6.83
N PRO A 7 -26.51 -12.66 -6.31
CA PRO A 7 -25.84 -11.58 -5.61
C PRO A 7 -25.69 -10.40 -6.56
N LYS A 8 -26.33 -9.27 -6.23
CA LYS A 8 -26.17 -8.02 -6.99
C LYS A 8 -24.70 -7.61 -6.91
N THR A 9 -23.93 -7.85 -7.96
CA THR A 9 -22.58 -7.31 -8.09
C THR A 9 -22.66 -5.79 -8.16
N THR A 10 -22.38 -5.13 -7.04
CA THR A 10 -22.34 -3.67 -6.97
C THR A 10 -21.23 -3.18 -7.89
N LYS A 11 -21.61 -2.39 -8.91
CA LYS A 11 -20.69 -1.74 -9.84
C LYS A 11 -19.71 -0.87 -9.05
N VAL A 12 -18.42 -0.98 -9.34
CA VAL A 12 -17.40 -0.09 -8.77
C VAL A 12 -17.51 1.26 -9.45
N LEU A 13 -17.73 2.31 -8.68
CA LEU A 13 -17.91 3.68 -9.17
C LEU A 13 -16.68 4.55 -8.91
N ARG A 14 -15.91 4.24 -7.85
CA ARG A 14 -14.73 4.99 -7.45
C ARG A 14 -13.70 4.05 -6.82
N LYS A 15 -12.43 4.25 -7.11
CA LYS A 15 -11.30 3.52 -6.51
C LYS A 15 -10.50 4.43 -5.60
N VAL A 16 -10.32 3.99 -4.36
CA VAL A 16 -9.58 4.73 -3.34
C VAL A 16 -8.35 3.93 -2.94
N LEU A 17 -7.16 4.53 -3.07
CA LEU A 17 -5.91 3.89 -2.69
C LEU A 17 -5.55 4.27 -1.26
N ILE A 18 -5.19 3.27 -0.46
CA ILE A 18 -4.62 3.46 0.88
C ILE A 18 -3.25 2.79 0.91
N PRO A 19 -2.14 3.56 0.91
CA PRO A 19 -0.82 2.98 1.03
C PRO A 19 -0.60 2.50 2.46
N LEU A 20 -0.05 1.30 2.59
CA LEU A 20 0.26 0.66 3.87
C LEU A 20 1.75 0.56 4.09
N ASP A 21 2.14 0.68 5.35
CA ASP A 21 3.45 0.30 5.86
C ASP A 21 3.27 -0.43 7.20
N ASN A 22 4.36 -0.85 7.84
CA ASN A 22 4.28 -1.55 9.13
C ASN A 22 3.93 -0.62 10.32
N SER A 23 3.59 0.65 10.07
CA SER A 23 3.19 1.59 11.12
C SER A 23 1.72 1.45 11.49
N ASN A 24 1.39 1.79 12.73
CA ASN A 24 0.00 1.78 13.17
C ASN A 24 -0.80 2.94 12.57
N GLU A 25 -0.13 4.04 12.22
CA GLU A 25 -0.70 5.22 11.59
C GLU A 25 -1.26 4.89 10.21
N SER A 26 -0.55 4.10 9.39
CA SER A 26 -1.08 3.68 8.08
C SER A 26 -2.33 2.81 8.20
N LYS A 27 -2.43 1.98 9.25
CA LYS A 27 -3.65 1.19 9.53
C LYS A 27 -4.85 2.05 9.93
N LYS A 28 -4.62 3.13 10.67
CA LYS A 28 -5.66 4.11 11.05
C LYS A 28 -6.21 4.90 9.85
N ALA A 29 -5.53 4.88 8.70
CA ALA A 29 -6.03 5.53 7.51
C ALA A 29 -7.37 4.94 7.02
N LEU A 30 -7.58 3.64 7.24
CA LEU A 30 -8.86 2.99 6.96
C LEU A 30 -9.98 3.50 7.85
N ASP A 31 -9.70 3.74 9.13
CA ASP A 31 -10.71 4.20 10.10
C ASP A 31 -11.19 5.61 9.70
N TRP A 32 -10.24 6.51 9.46
CA TRP A 32 -10.56 7.85 8.98
C TRP A 32 -11.32 7.82 7.66
N TYR A 33 -10.90 6.98 6.70
CA TYR A 33 -11.62 6.81 5.44
C TYR A 33 -13.06 6.36 5.67
N GLN A 34 -13.27 5.37 6.54
CA GLN A 34 -14.58 4.84 6.85
C GLN A 34 -15.51 5.91 7.43
N GLU A 35 -15.00 6.75 8.32
CA GLU A 35 -15.76 7.79 9.01
C GLU A 35 -16.04 9.03 8.14
N ASN A 36 -15.10 9.40 7.26
CA ASN A 36 -15.11 10.73 6.62
C ASN A 36 -15.28 10.70 5.10
N MET A 37 -14.92 9.60 4.43
CA MET A 37 -14.77 9.59 2.97
C MET A 37 -15.48 8.43 2.27
N LYS A 38 -15.89 7.39 2.99
CA LYS A 38 -16.60 6.23 2.45
C LYS A 38 -17.87 6.65 1.70
N ARG A 39 -18.06 6.06 0.51
CA ARG A 39 -19.25 6.17 -0.33
C ARG A 39 -19.66 4.78 -0.85
N ASP A 40 -20.92 4.67 -1.23
CA ASP A 40 -21.41 3.46 -1.89
C ASP A 40 -20.79 3.30 -3.28
N GLY A 41 -20.43 2.06 -3.63
CA GLY A 41 -19.75 1.74 -4.88
C GLY A 41 -18.23 1.97 -4.86
N ASP A 42 -17.65 2.32 -3.70
CA ASP A 42 -16.20 2.41 -3.55
C ASP A 42 -15.53 1.02 -3.60
N LEU A 43 -14.33 0.99 -4.20
CA LEU A 43 -13.35 -0.08 -4.05
C LEU A 43 -12.09 0.50 -3.38
N VAL A 44 -11.75 0.01 -2.19
CA VAL A 44 -10.51 0.39 -1.51
C VAL A 44 -9.38 -0.56 -1.90
N ILE A 45 -8.26 0.00 -2.37
CA ILE A 45 -7.07 -0.75 -2.76
C ILE A 45 -5.97 -0.45 -1.76
N PHE A 46 -5.64 -1.43 -0.93
CA PHE A 46 -4.52 -1.35 0.00
C PHE A 46 -3.22 -1.67 -0.74
N VAL A 47 -2.24 -0.77 -0.72
CA VAL A 47 -0.98 -0.95 -1.44
C VAL A 47 0.20 -0.95 -0.49
N HIS A 48 0.94 -2.06 -0.43
CA HIS A 48 2.21 -2.12 0.30
C HIS A 48 3.36 -2.23 -0.70
N VAL A 49 4.29 -1.28 -0.66
CA VAL A 49 5.50 -1.31 -1.51
C VAL A 49 6.66 -1.88 -0.71
N LEU A 50 7.23 -2.98 -1.19
CA LEU A 50 8.41 -3.63 -0.66
C LEU A 50 9.65 -3.17 -1.42
N ASP A 51 10.64 -2.72 -0.65
CA ASP A 51 11.97 -2.42 -1.17
C ASP A 51 12.77 -3.73 -1.29
N PRO A 52 13.13 -4.16 -2.50
CA PRO A 52 13.92 -5.37 -2.66
C PRO A 52 15.37 -5.18 -2.20
N ILE A 53 15.96 -6.25 -1.67
CA ILE A 53 17.39 -6.27 -1.35
C ILE A 53 18.17 -6.28 -2.67
N GLN A 54 19.01 -5.27 -2.85
CA GLN A 54 19.97 -5.26 -3.96
C GLN A 54 21.17 -6.13 -3.58
N PRO A 55 21.63 -7.02 -4.48
CA PRO A 55 22.91 -7.69 -4.28
C PRO A 55 24.00 -6.62 -4.26
N SER A 56 24.58 -6.37 -3.10
CA SER A 56 25.80 -5.57 -2.98
C SER A 56 27.02 -6.46 -3.19
N ALA A 57 28.13 -5.89 -3.67
CA ALA A 57 29.39 -6.64 -3.78
C ALA A 57 29.86 -7.21 -2.41
N LEU A 58 29.45 -6.59 -1.31
CA LEU A 58 29.75 -7.05 0.05
C LEU A 58 28.90 -8.27 0.44
N SER A 59 27.63 -8.33 0.02
CA SER A 59 26.75 -9.48 0.29
C SER A 59 27.14 -10.75 -0.46
N ALA A 60 27.91 -10.64 -1.55
CA ALA A 60 28.48 -11.79 -2.27
C ALA A 60 29.59 -12.50 -1.49
N LEU A 61 30.17 -11.86 -0.47
CA LEU A 61 31.26 -12.41 0.34
C LEU A 61 30.79 -13.10 1.63
N SER A 62 29.54 -12.87 2.05
CA SER A 62 29.12 -13.19 3.42
C SER A 62 28.21 -14.40 3.58
N TYR A 63 27.68 -15.03 2.53
CA TYR A 63 26.87 -16.24 2.68
C TYR A 63 26.99 -17.14 1.47
N GLU A 64 27.01 -18.45 1.73
CA GLU A 64 26.88 -19.54 0.77
C GLU A 64 25.71 -19.27 -0.19
N CYS A 65 25.99 -18.61 -1.31
CA CYS A 65 25.05 -18.42 -2.39
C CYS A 65 25.58 -19.23 -3.57
N GLU A 66 25.47 -20.55 -3.44
CA GLU A 66 25.58 -21.43 -4.59
C GLU A 66 24.47 -21.04 -5.57
N SER A 67 24.88 -20.59 -6.76
CA SER A 67 24.06 -20.33 -7.94
C SER A 67 23.11 -19.11 -7.90
N MET A 68 23.66 -17.90 -8.10
CA MET A 68 22.89 -16.84 -8.76
C MET A 68 23.37 -16.69 -10.22
N PRO A 69 22.53 -17.00 -11.22
CA PRO A 69 22.86 -16.73 -12.61
C PRO A 69 23.08 -15.23 -12.85
N ALA A 70 24.03 -14.90 -13.72
CA ALA A 70 24.29 -13.53 -14.13
C ALA A 70 23.04 -12.94 -14.83
N GLY A 71 22.29 -12.11 -14.10
CA GLY A 71 21.04 -11.50 -14.59
C GLY A 71 20.21 -10.93 -13.44
N SER A 72 20.71 -9.87 -12.81
CA SER A 72 20.04 -8.91 -11.91
C SER A 72 18.61 -9.26 -11.46
N SER A 73 18.46 -10.21 -10.55
CA SER A 73 17.17 -10.52 -9.94
C SER A 73 17.14 -9.95 -8.52
N PHE A 74 16.34 -8.90 -8.35
CA PHE A 74 15.97 -8.36 -7.04
C PHE A 74 15.48 -9.49 -6.13
N HIS A 75 16.01 -9.58 -4.91
CA HIS A 75 15.56 -10.59 -3.94
C HIS A 75 14.70 -9.94 -2.87
N VAL A 76 13.52 -10.50 -2.63
CA VAL A 76 12.69 -10.16 -1.47
C VAL A 76 12.59 -11.42 -0.61
N PRO A 77 13.12 -11.39 0.63
CA PRO A 77 13.01 -12.51 1.56
C PRO A 77 11.57 -12.97 1.73
N GLU A 78 11.36 -14.29 1.79
CA GLU A 78 10.02 -14.88 1.89
C GLU A 78 9.27 -14.38 3.14
N GLU A 79 9.97 -14.17 4.25
CA GLU A 79 9.40 -13.62 5.49
C GLU A 79 8.85 -12.20 5.31
N ILE A 80 9.54 -11.35 4.53
CA ILE A 80 9.10 -10.00 4.23
C ILE A 80 7.85 -10.05 3.35
N LEU A 81 7.84 -10.90 2.32
CA LEU A 81 6.67 -11.13 1.47
C LEU A 81 5.47 -11.66 2.27
N LYS A 82 5.71 -12.60 3.18
CA LYS A 82 4.68 -13.17 4.05
C LYS A 82 4.09 -12.10 4.99
N SER A 83 4.94 -11.27 5.58
CA SER A 83 4.53 -10.17 6.45
C SER A 83 3.69 -9.13 5.69
N ALA A 84 4.10 -8.78 4.47
CA ALA A 84 3.33 -7.90 3.58
C ALA A 84 1.95 -8.44 3.22
N ARG A 85 1.86 -9.75 2.91
CA ARG A 85 0.59 -10.43 2.64
C ARG A 85 -0.31 -10.40 3.86
N TYR A 86 0.24 -10.70 5.04
CA TYR A 86 -0.51 -10.64 6.29
C TYR A 86 -1.06 -9.24 6.56
N LEU A 87 -0.24 -8.19 6.39
CA LEU A 87 -0.66 -6.80 6.55
C LEU A 87 -1.83 -6.44 5.60
N CYS A 88 -1.73 -6.80 4.32
CA CYS A 88 -2.82 -6.55 3.37
C CYS A 88 -4.09 -7.34 3.73
N GLN A 89 -3.96 -8.60 4.13
CA GLN A 89 -5.09 -9.45 4.54
C GLN A 89 -5.77 -8.92 5.79
N GLU A 90 -5.01 -8.47 6.78
CA GLU A 90 -5.51 -7.82 8.00
C GLU A 90 -6.39 -6.62 7.64
N MET A 91 -5.92 -5.75 6.75
CA MET A 91 -6.63 -4.55 6.34
C MET A 91 -7.87 -4.84 5.49
N VAL A 92 -7.82 -5.82 4.59
CA VAL A 92 -8.99 -6.30 3.84
C VAL A 92 -10.05 -6.89 4.79
N HIS A 93 -9.63 -7.68 5.77
CA HIS A 93 -10.53 -8.23 6.78
C HIS A 93 -11.18 -7.13 7.62
N LYS A 94 -10.40 -6.12 8.03
CA LYS A 94 -10.92 -4.94 8.75
C LYS A 94 -11.93 -4.15 7.91
N ALA A 95 -11.62 -3.88 6.64
CA ALA A 95 -12.53 -3.20 5.71
C ALA A 95 -13.84 -3.96 5.49
N THR A 96 -13.76 -5.30 5.44
CA THR A 96 -14.95 -6.17 5.32
C THR A 96 -15.90 -6.00 6.51
N LYS A 97 -15.39 -5.84 7.74
CA LYS A 97 -16.20 -5.54 8.94
C LYS A 97 -16.95 -4.20 8.83
N TYR A 98 -16.42 -3.26 8.06
CA TYR A 98 -17.07 -1.98 7.77
C TYR A 98 -18.00 -2.02 6.55
N GLY A 99 -18.21 -3.19 5.94
CA GLY A 99 -18.98 -3.34 4.70
C GLY A 99 -18.33 -2.61 3.52
N ILE A 100 -17.00 -2.49 3.51
CA ILE A 100 -16.24 -1.84 2.43
C ILE A 100 -15.70 -2.92 1.50
N LYS A 101 -15.94 -2.78 0.20
CA LYS A 101 -15.30 -3.63 -0.81
C LYS A 101 -13.83 -3.24 -0.94
N SER A 102 -12.92 -4.20 -0.79
CA SER A 102 -11.49 -3.91 -0.82
C SER A 102 -10.63 -5.04 -1.36
N GLU A 103 -9.44 -4.71 -1.82
CA GLU A 103 -8.39 -5.66 -2.22
C GLU A 103 -7.01 -5.23 -1.71
N GLY A 104 -6.09 -6.19 -1.58
CA GLY A 104 -4.69 -5.95 -1.22
C GLY A 104 -3.77 -6.10 -2.42
N LEU A 105 -2.79 -5.21 -2.54
CA LEU A 105 -1.81 -5.19 -3.62
C LEU A 105 -0.41 -5.02 -3.02
N ILE A 106 0.49 -5.93 -3.38
CA ILE A 106 1.91 -5.84 -3.05
C ILE A 106 2.66 -5.38 -4.31
N GLN A 107 3.45 -4.33 -4.18
CA GLN A 107 4.35 -3.82 -5.21
C GLN A 107 5.79 -4.05 -4.76
N ILE A 108 6.67 -4.45 -5.67
CA ILE A 108 8.11 -4.59 -5.39
C ILE A 108 8.83 -3.53 -6.21
N ASP A 109 9.36 -2.52 -5.54
CA ASP A 109 10.02 -1.39 -6.19
C ASP A 109 10.92 -0.67 -5.16
N ASN A 110 12.13 -0.30 -5.56
CA ASN A 110 13.09 0.39 -4.69
C ASN A 110 12.74 1.89 -4.49
N LYS A 111 11.69 2.39 -5.14
CA LYS A 111 11.23 3.76 -5.05
C LYS A 111 9.72 3.80 -4.74
N PRO A 112 9.31 3.76 -3.45
CA PRO A 112 7.91 3.66 -3.06
C PRO A 112 7.03 4.82 -3.54
N GLY A 113 7.54 6.06 -3.56
CA GLY A 113 6.82 7.21 -4.11
C GLY A 113 6.44 7.04 -5.59
N PRO A 114 7.44 6.89 -6.48
CA PRO A 114 7.21 6.56 -7.89
C PRO A 114 6.31 5.33 -8.12
N ALA A 115 6.51 4.25 -7.37
CA ALA A 115 5.72 3.03 -7.47
C ALA A 115 4.23 3.26 -7.15
N LEU A 116 3.93 4.08 -6.13
CA LEU A 116 2.56 4.48 -5.80
C LEU A 116 1.94 5.35 -6.90
N VAL A 117 2.67 6.33 -7.43
CA VAL A 117 2.17 7.18 -8.53
C VAL A 117 1.91 6.37 -9.80
N LYS A 118 2.79 5.42 -10.11
CA LYS A 118 2.58 4.45 -11.19
C LYS A 118 1.29 3.63 -10.95
N THR A 119 1.13 3.09 -9.74
CA THR A 119 -0.07 2.33 -9.35
C THR A 119 -1.34 3.17 -9.48
N ILE A 120 -1.31 4.45 -9.05
CA ILE A 120 -2.42 5.40 -9.19
C ILE A 120 -2.87 5.52 -10.65
N ASN A 121 -1.92 5.69 -11.56
CA ASN A 121 -2.19 5.88 -12.98
C ASN A 121 -2.65 4.59 -13.69
N GLU A 122 -2.04 3.45 -13.36
CA GLU A 122 -2.34 2.15 -13.96
C GLU A 122 -3.68 1.57 -13.49
N ARG A 123 -3.98 1.69 -12.19
CA ARG A 123 -5.24 1.18 -11.62
C ARG A 123 -6.42 2.14 -11.81
N LYS A 124 -6.17 3.35 -12.34
CA LYS A 124 -7.17 4.43 -12.46
C LYS A 124 -7.79 4.74 -11.11
N ILE A 125 -6.93 5.08 -10.16
CA ILE A 125 -7.34 5.50 -8.82
C ILE A 125 -7.95 6.89 -8.90
N ASP A 126 -9.02 7.14 -8.15
CA ASP A 126 -9.74 8.41 -8.13
C ASP A 126 -9.39 9.27 -6.92
N ALA A 127 -8.93 8.65 -5.82
CA ALA A 127 -8.45 9.37 -4.66
C ALA A 127 -7.45 8.53 -3.83
N VAL A 128 -6.58 9.21 -3.08
CA VAL A 128 -5.63 8.59 -2.15
C VAL A 128 -5.94 9.04 -0.74
N VAL A 129 -5.90 8.12 0.21
CA VAL A 129 -5.95 8.42 1.65
C VAL A 129 -4.70 7.85 2.30
N MET A 130 -3.89 8.71 2.91
CA MET A 130 -2.64 8.30 3.51
C MET A 130 -2.41 8.97 4.86
N SER A 131 -1.77 8.26 5.78
CA SER A 131 -1.36 8.85 7.04
C SER A 131 -0.13 9.74 6.85
N LYS A 132 -0.08 10.82 7.62
CA LYS A 132 1.14 11.58 7.84
C LYS A 132 2.05 10.72 8.71
N ARG A 133 3.14 10.20 8.15
CA ARG A 133 4.15 9.52 8.97
C ARG A 133 4.67 10.45 10.07
N GLY A 134 4.66 9.94 11.30
CA GLY A 134 5.52 10.45 12.38
C GLY A 134 6.97 10.14 12.04
N SER A 135 7.87 11.07 12.35
CA SER A 135 9.30 11.10 12.05
C SER A 135 10.14 10.00 12.74
N GLY A 136 9.62 8.78 12.90
CA GLY A 136 10.19 7.73 13.76
C GLY A 136 11.33 6.90 13.15
N PHE A 137 11.46 6.81 11.83
CA PHE A 137 12.45 5.90 11.19
C PHE A 137 13.41 6.56 10.19
N TRP A 138 13.36 7.89 10.02
CA TRP A 138 14.24 8.60 9.07
C TRP A 138 14.73 9.93 9.65
N LYS A 139 15.28 9.91 10.87
CA LYS A 139 15.87 11.09 11.50
C LYS A 139 17.19 11.59 10.87
N LEU A 140 17.59 11.14 9.69
CA LEU A 140 18.89 11.56 9.15
C LEU A 140 19.06 11.66 7.64
N ASN A 141 18.02 11.77 6.81
CA ASN A 141 18.23 12.07 5.40
C ASN A 141 17.18 13.04 4.86
N PHE A 142 17.63 14.02 4.09
CA PHE A 142 16.88 14.94 3.23
C PHE A 142 16.09 14.21 2.11
N THR A 143 15.71 12.94 2.31
CA THR A 143 14.99 12.14 1.33
C THR A 143 13.54 12.61 1.26
N PRO A 144 12.98 12.88 0.07
CA PRO A 144 11.57 13.20 -0.07
C PRO A 144 10.73 12.05 0.51
N ASN A 145 9.97 12.33 1.57
CA ASN A 145 9.02 11.37 2.15
C ASN A 145 8.03 10.94 1.06
N VAL A 146 7.70 9.65 0.98
CA VAL A 146 6.70 9.07 0.06
C VAL A 146 5.42 9.89 0.02
N THR A 147 4.94 10.37 1.18
CA THR A 147 3.78 11.27 1.27
C THR A 147 3.96 12.54 0.43
N SER A 148 5.11 13.22 0.58
CA SER A 148 5.44 14.42 -0.19
C SER A 148 5.55 14.10 -1.69
N TYR A 149 6.21 12.99 -2.04
CA TYR A 149 6.30 12.55 -3.43
C TYR A 149 4.92 12.36 -4.06
N VAL A 150 4.02 11.63 -3.41
CA VAL A 150 2.66 11.41 -3.92
C VAL A 150 1.87 12.72 -3.99
N LEU A 151 1.95 13.59 -2.98
CA LEU A 151 1.29 14.90 -3.00
C LEU A 151 1.69 15.76 -4.21
N HIS A 152 2.98 15.79 -4.54
CA HIS A 152 3.50 16.63 -5.62
C HIS A 152 3.34 16.02 -7.02
N HIS A 153 3.19 14.69 -7.13
CA HIS A 153 3.22 13.99 -8.42
C HIS A 153 1.93 13.25 -8.76
N SER A 154 0.96 13.21 -7.85
CA SER A 154 -0.36 12.64 -8.15
C SER A 154 -1.26 13.69 -8.81
N ASN A 155 -2.04 13.24 -9.80
CA ASN A 155 -2.99 14.08 -10.52
C ASN A 155 -4.41 13.97 -9.95
N ILE A 156 -4.55 13.46 -8.72
CA ILE A 156 -5.82 13.14 -8.08
C ILE A 156 -5.85 13.66 -6.64
N PRO A 157 -7.03 13.81 -6.02
CA PRO A 157 -7.13 14.21 -4.62
C PRO A 157 -6.36 13.27 -3.68
N VAL A 158 -5.57 13.86 -2.79
CA VAL A 158 -4.82 13.15 -1.73
C VAL A 158 -5.22 13.71 -0.37
N SER A 159 -5.78 12.86 0.49
CA SER A 159 -6.12 13.19 1.87
C SER A 159 -4.99 12.72 2.80
N ILE A 160 -4.40 13.67 3.53
CA ILE A 160 -3.36 13.41 4.53
C ILE A 160 -3.95 13.41 5.92
N ILE A 161 -3.86 12.27 6.62
CA ILE A 161 -4.43 12.11 7.95
C ILE A 161 -3.37 12.46 9.00
N PRO A 162 -3.64 13.41 9.92
CA PRO A 162 -2.69 13.74 10.99
C PRO A 162 -2.48 12.57 11.96
N PRO A 163 -1.34 12.51 12.67
CA PRO A 163 -1.11 11.51 13.70
C PRO A 163 -2.14 11.65 14.84
N SER A 164 -2.54 10.52 15.42
CA SER A 164 -3.61 10.49 16.45
C SER A 164 -3.20 11.03 17.82
N ASN A 165 -1.92 11.38 18.01
CA ASN A 165 -1.41 11.91 19.27
C ASN A 165 -1.24 13.42 19.11
N ARG A 166 -2.15 14.18 19.73
CA ARG A 166 -1.96 15.59 20.02
C ARG A 166 -2.05 15.78 21.52
#